data_AF-A0A1F7FJW9-F1
#
_entry.id   AF-A0A1F7FJW9-F1
#
_cell.length_a   1.000
_cell.length_b   1.000
_cell.length_c   1.000
_cell.angle_alpha   90.00
_cell.angle_beta   90.00
_cell.angle_gamma   90.00
#
_symmetry.space_group_name_H-M   'P 1'
#
loop_
_entity.id
_entity.type
_entity.pdbx_description
1 polymer ?
#
loop_
_entity_poly.entity_id
_entity_poly.type
_entity_poly.pdbx_seq_one_letter_code
_entity_poly.pdbx_strand_id
1 'polypeptide(L)'
;MEQVKCGDTVKVNYIGKLDDGTVFYNSAERGSLQFKLGSEEVIVGFEDAVIGMMVGETKTIRVPIDKAYGPCRKELMAVIPRDEFPKHIKPEVGQVLQITQSDGVQIFFR
;
A
#
# COMPACT_ATOMS: atom_id res chain seq x y z
N MET A 1 -16.84 25.53 9.13
CA MET A 1 -16.37 24.22 8.65
C MET A 1 -14.89 24.15 8.96
N GLU A 2 -14.44 23.07 9.59
CA GLU A 2 -13.03 22.91 9.96
C GLU A 2 -12.23 22.46 8.75
N GLN A 3 -11.11 23.16 8.52
CA GLN A 3 -10.14 22.81 7.50
C GLN A 3 -9.08 21.90 8.12
N VAL A 4 -8.77 20.82 7.42
CA VAL A 4 -7.80 19.81 7.86
C VAL A 4 -6.38 20.36 7.80
N LYS A 5 -5.59 20.15 8.86
CA LYS A 5 -4.18 20.58 8.98
C LYS A 5 -3.27 19.48 9.50
N CYS A 6 -1.96 19.66 9.33
CA CYS A 6 -0.96 18.74 9.84
C CYS A 6 -1.09 18.55 11.37
N GLY A 7 -0.94 17.31 11.83
CA GLY A 7 -1.12 16.91 13.22
C GLY A 7 -2.54 16.48 13.59
N ASP A 8 -3.55 16.78 12.77
CA ASP A 8 -4.92 16.32 12.99
C ASP A 8 -5.03 14.81 12.75
N THR A 9 -5.94 14.17 13.50
CA THR A 9 -6.37 12.79 13.22
C THR A 9 -7.62 12.84 12.36
N VAL A 10 -7.53 12.28 11.16
CA VAL A 10 -8.61 12.30 10.17
C VAL A 10 -9.17 10.90 9.95
N LYS A 11 -10.45 10.84 9.58
CA LYS A 11 -11.13 9.59 9.20
C LYS A 11 -11.69 9.75 7.80
N VAL A 12 -11.25 8.89 6.88
CA VAL A 12 -11.53 9.01 5.44
C VAL A 12 -12.16 7.72 4.92
N ASN A 13 -13.21 7.85 4.14
CA ASN A 13 -13.73 6.79 3.28
C ASN A 13 -13.20 7.00 1.87
N TYR A 14 -12.59 5.99 1.27
CA TYR A 14 -12.06 6.09 -0.09
C TYR A 14 -12.13 4.75 -0.85
N ILE A 15 -11.99 4.85 -2.17
CA ILE A 15 -11.79 3.71 -3.06
C ILE A 15 -10.44 3.91 -3.74
N GLY A 16 -9.55 2.93 -3.57
CA GLY A 16 -8.26 2.89 -4.25
C GLY A 16 -8.37 2.07 -5.54
N LYS A 17 -7.98 2.67 -6.67
CA LYS A 17 -7.98 2.02 -7.98
C LYS A 17 -6.63 2.19 -8.67
N LEU A 18 -6.26 1.19 -9.48
CA LEU A 18 -5.17 1.31 -10.43
C LEU A 18 -5.62 2.10 -11.67
N ASP A 19 -4.68 2.52 -12.50
CA ASP A 19 -4.96 3.26 -13.76
C ASP A 19 -5.82 2.43 -14.74
N ASP A 20 -5.79 1.09 -14.64
CA ASP A 20 -6.63 0.19 -15.43
C ASP A 20 -8.06 0.03 -14.87
N GLY A 21 -8.38 0.69 -13.75
CA GLY A 21 -9.67 0.64 -13.08
C GLY A 21 -9.81 -0.47 -12.02
N THR A 22 -8.84 -1.37 -11.89
CA THR A 22 -8.82 -2.43 -10.88
C THR A 22 -8.91 -1.83 -9.48
N VAL A 23 -9.95 -2.19 -8.73
CA VAL A 23 -10.13 -1.75 -7.33
C VAL A 23 -9.26 -2.62 -6.43
N PHE A 24 -8.28 -2.03 -5.75
CA PHE A 24 -7.45 -2.73 -4.78
C PHE A 24 -7.88 -2.45 -3.33
N TYR A 25 -8.63 -1.36 -3.10
CA TYR A 25 -9.13 -0.99 -1.77
C TYR A 25 -10.51 -0.34 -1.84
N ASN A 26 -11.38 -0.69 -0.90
CA ASN A 26 -12.71 -0.09 -0.76
C ASN A 26 -13.05 0.06 0.74
N SER A 27 -13.15 1.31 1.22
CA SER A 27 -13.54 1.59 2.61
C SER A 27 -14.95 1.11 2.96
N ALA A 28 -15.86 0.97 1.98
CA ALA A 28 -17.20 0.45 2.26
C ALA A 28 -17.16 -1.02 2.73
N GLU A 29 -16.15 -1.78 2.31
CA GLU A 29 -15.97 -3.20 2.66
C GLU A 29 -15.04 -3.39 3.87
N ARG A 30 -14.03 -2.53 4.01
CA ARG A 30 -12.95 -2.67 5.00
C ARG A 30 -13.08 -1.74 6.21
N GLY A 31 -13.99 -0.77 6.16
CA GLY A 31 -14.10 0.32 7.10
C GLY A 31 -13.31 1.56 6.69
N SER A 32 -13.64 2.69 7.33
CA SER A 32 -12.92 3.95 7.11
C SER A 32 -11.47 3.84 7.58
N LEU A 33 -10.57 4.48 6.86
CA LEU A 33 -9.18 4.62 7.27
C LEU A 33 -9.07 5.81 8.22
N GLN A 34 -8.39 5.60 9.35
CA GLN A 34 -8.06 6.65 10.30
C GLN A 34 -6.55 6.73 10.44
N PHE A 35 -6.00 7.94 10.33
CA PHE A 35 -4.56 8.18 10.42
C PHE A 35 -4.32 9.62 10.91
N LYS A 36 -3.10 9.87 11.39
CA LYS A 36 -2.66 11.21 11.78
C LYS A 36 -1.92 11.87 10.61
N LEU A 37 -2.24 13.13 10.32
CA LEU A 37 -1.52 13.86 9.27
C LEU A 37 -0.11 14.24 9.70
N GLY A 38 0.86 13.98 8.82
CA GLY A 38 2.29 14.18 9.05
C GLY A 38 2.96 13.06 9.83
N SER A 39 2.31 11.89 9.99
CA SER A 39 2.93 10.73 10.66
C SER A 39 3.52 9.70 9.69
N GLU A 40 3.35 9.89 8.38
CA GLU A 40 3.83 8.96 7.33
C GLU A 40 3.22 7.55 7.48
N GLU A 41 2.06 7.44 8.14
CA GLU A 41 1.28 6.19 8.25
C GLU A 41 0.66 5.77 6.90
N VAL A 42 0.52 6.73 5.99
CA VAL A 42 -0.03 6.53 4.64
C VAL A 42 0.92 7.13 3.61
N ILE A 43 0.71 6.81 2.33
CA ILE A 43 1.54 7.35 1.25
C ILE A 43 1.48 8.89 1.23
N VAL A 44 2.62 9.53 0.97
CA VAL A 44 2.79 10.99 1.01
C VAL A 44 1.75 11.70 0.13
N GLY A 45 1.49 11.18 -1.07
CA GLY A 45 0.51 11.78 -1.97
C GLY A 45 -0.93 11.72 -1.48
N PHE A 46 -1.25 10.80 -0.55
CA PHE A 46 -2.56 10.74 0.10
C PHE A 46 -2.65 11.76 1.23
N GLU A 47 -1.59 11.95 2.02
CA GLU A 47 -1.53 13.04 3.02
C GLU A 47 -1.63 14.42 2.36
N ASP A 48 -0.79 14.68 1.34
CA ASP A 48 -0.78 15.92 0.55
C ASP A 48 -2.18 16.27 0.03
N ALA A 49 -2.95 15.24 -0.34
CA ALA A 49 -4.30 15.44 -0.79
C ALA A 49 -5.22 15.79 0.39
N VAL A 50 -5.16 15.12 1.52
CA VAL A 50 -6.12 15.38 2.60
C VAL A 50 -5.88 16.74 3.28
N ILE A 51 -4.65 17.25 3.27
CA ILE A 51 -4.32 18.59 3.78
C ILE A 51 -5.15 19.67 3.08
N GLY A 52 -5.75 20.55 3.89
CA GLY A 52 -6.51 21.69 3.40
C GLY A 52 -7.94 21.37 2.93
N MET A 53 -8.34 20.09 2.91
CA MET A 53 -9.73 19.70 2.66
C MET A 53 -10.65 20.17 3.78
N MET A 54 -11.92 20.38 3.46
CA MET A 54 -12.97 20.58 4.45
C MET A 54 -13.60 19.25 4.86
N VAL A 55 -14.06 19.15 6.11
CA VAL A 55 -14.83 18.00 6.57
C VAL A 55 -16.08 17.80 5.70
N GLY A 56 -16.25 16.60 5.15
CA GLY A 56 -17.35 16.23 4.24
C GLY A 56 -17.05 16.46 2.76
N GLU A 57 -15.91 17.09 2.42
CA GLU A 57 -15.48 17.23 1.03
C GLU A 57 -15.12 15.87 0.42
N THR A 58 -15.41 15.71 -0.87
CA THR A 58 -15.00 14.54 -1.66
C THR A 58 -14.18 15.00 -2.84
N LYS A 59 -13.09 14.28 -3.12
CA LYS A 59 -12.26 14.54 -4.28
C LYS A 59 -11.64 13.26 -4.85
N THR A 60 -11.31 13.33 -6.13
CA THR A 60 -10.56 12.29 -6.83
C THR A 60 -9.16 12.81 -7.13
N ILE A 61 -8.16 12.03 -6.74
CA ILE A 61 -6.75 12.34 -7.01
C ILE A 61 -6.12 11.19 -7.79
N ARG A 62 -5.12 11.52 -8.61
CA ARG A 62 -4.19 10.54 -9.15
C ARG A 62 -2.85 10.78 -8.46
N VAL A 63 -2.33 9.79 -7.75
CA VAL A 63 -1.07 9.90 -7.01
C VAL A 63 0.06 9.38 -7.90
N PRO A 64 1.09 10.19 -8.20
CA PRO A 64 2.22 9.72 -8.99
C PRO A 64 3.06 8.72 -8.19
N ILE A 65 3.78 7.86 -8.91
CA ILE A 65 4.46 6.69 -8.32
C ILE A 65 5.47 7.04 -7.22
N ASP A 66 6.18 8.14 -7.37
CA ASP A 66 7.16 8.70 -6.43
C ASP A 66 6.54 9.19 -5.11
N LYS A 67 5.24 9.51 -5.12
CA LYS A 67 4.45 9.88 -3.93
C LYS A 67 3.53 8.76 -3.43
N ALA A 68 3.56 7.59 -4.08
CA ALA A 68 2.79 6.42 -3.72
C ALA A 68 3.69 5.35 -3.09
N TYR A 69 3.83 4.20 -3.75
CA TYR A 69 4.64 3.06 -3.27
C TYR A 69 6.02 2.96 -3.93
N GLY A 70 6.40 3.96 -4.74
CA GLY A 70 7.68 3.99 -5.44
C GLY A 70 7.75 3.05 -6.66
N PRO A 71 8.86 3.12 -7.41
CA PRO A 71 9.09 2.22 -8.55
C PRO A 71 9.27 0.78 -8.08
N CYS A 72 8.91 -0.17 -8.95
CA CYS A 72 9.23 -1.58 -8.74
C CYS A 72 10.74 -1.73 -8.57
N ARG A 73 11.16 -2.26 -7.42
CA ARG A 73 12.55 -2.49 -7.07
C ARG A 73 12.97 -3.86 -7.60
N LYS A 74 13.60 -3.87 -8.77
CA LYS A 74 14.06 -5.11 -9.43
C LYS A 74 15.08 -5.86 -8.57
N GLU A 75 15.80 -5.15 -7.71
CA GLU A 75 16.77 -5.72 -6.78
C GLU A 75 16.12 -6.58 -5.68
N LEU A 76 14.81 -6.43 -5.45
CA LEU A 76 14.04 -7.26 -4.53
C LEU A 76 13.39 -8.47 -5.23
N MET A 77 13.61 -8.65 -6.53
CA MET A 77 13.13 -9.80 -7.28
C MET A 77 14.22 -10.87 -7.34
N ALA A 78 13.86 -12.13 -7.08
CA ALA A 78 14.76 -13.27 -7.15
C ALA A 78 14.24 -14.30 -8.16
N VAL A 79 15.16 -14.84 -8.97
CA VAL A 79 14.89 -16.01 -9.80
C VAL A 79 15.47 -17.21 -9.07
N ILE A 80 14.60 -18.08 -8.58
CA ILE A 80 14.99 -19.29 -7.85
C ILE A 80 14.74 -20.49 -8.76
N PRO A 81 15.79 -21.26 -9.13
CA PRO A 81 15.62 -22.51 -9.87
C PRO A 81 14.67 -23.47 -9.14
N ARG A 82 13.83 -24.17 -9.90
CA ARG A 82 12.84 -25.09 -9.32
C ARG A 82 13.47 -26.19 -8.46
N ASP A 83 14.70 -26.56 -8.76
CA ASP A 83 15.46 -27.61 -8.09
C ASP A 83 15.94 -27.20 -6.69
N GLU A 84 16.05 -25.89 -6.42
CA GLU A 84 16.36 -25.36 -5.09
C GLU A 84 15.15 -25.37 -4.16
N PHE A 85 13.94 -25.46 -4.71
CA PHE A 85 12.73 -25.61 -3.92
C PHE A 85 12.62 -27.03 -3.35
N PRO A 86 12.23 -27.18 -2.07
CA PRO A 86 11.88 -28.48 -1.52
C PRO A 86 10.85 -29.19 -2.39
N LYS A 87 11.06 -30.48 -2.68
CA LYS A 87 10.21 -31.25 -3.62
C LYS A 87 8.72 -31.30 -3.23
N HIS A 88 8.44 -31.16 -1.94
CA HIS A 88 7.07 -31.14 -1.42
C HIS A 88 6.36 -29.79 -1.61
N ILE A 89 7.10 -28.71 -1.88
CA ILE A 89 6.53 -27.39 -2.20
C ILE A 89 6.34 -27.30 -3.71
N LYS A 90 5.12 -27.00 -4.15
CA LYS A 90 4.81 -26.66 -5.54
C LYS A 90 4.29 -25.22 -5.54
N PRO A 91 5.11 -24.23 -5.97
CA PRO A 91 4.68 -22.84 -5.94
C PRO A 91 3.56 -22.60 -6.95
N GLU A 92 2.54 -21.87 -6.54
CA GLU A 92 1.45 -21.41 -7.39
C GLU A 92 1.56 -19.91 -7.68
N VAL A 93 1.04 -19.47 -8.82
CA VAL A 93 1.08 -18.05 -9.20
C VAL A 93 0.32 -17.22 -8.17
N GLY A 94 1.01 -16.23 -7.59
CA GLY A 94 0.46 -15.35 -6.55
C GLY A 94 0.47 -15.93 -5.14
N GLN A 95 1.02 -17.13 -4.93
CA GLN A 95 1.26 -17.71 -3.61
C GLN A 95 2.32 -16.88 -2.87
N VAL A 96 2.04 -16.56 -1.61
CA VAL A 96 3.05 -15.95 -0.73
C VAL A 96 3.96 -17.05 -0.19
N LEU A 97 5.26 -16.90 -0.42
CA LEU A 97 6.30 -17.79 0.08
C LEU A 97 7.13 -17.08 1.13
N GLN A 98 7.39 -17.76 2.25
CA GLN A 98 8.27 -17.26 3.30
C GLN A 98 9.64 -17.94 3.19
N ILE A 99 10.69 -17.13 3.12
CA ILE A 99 12.08 -17.58 3.16
C ILE A 99 12.70 -17.03 4.43
N THR A 100 13.31 -17.90 5.23
CA THR A 100 14.14 -17.49 6.36
C THR A 100 15.59 -17.47 5.91
N GLN A 101 16.21 -16.29 5.93
CA GLN A 101 17.63 -16.14 5.62
C GLN A 101 18.51 -16.66 6.77
N SER A 102 19.80 -16.83 6.50
CA SER A 102 20.78 -17.37 7.45
C SER A 102 20.98 -16.50 8.69
N ASP A 103 20.65 -15.21 8.61
CA ASP A 103 20.65 -14.24 9.71
C ASP A 103 19.35 -14.26 10.55
N GLY A 104 18.40 -15.13 10.21
CA GLY A 104 17.10 -15.25 10.87
C GLY A 104 16.03 -14.29 10.33
N VAL A 105 16.35 -13.44 9.35
CA VAL A 105 15.38 -12.54 8.73
C VAL A 105 14.38 -13.34 7.89
N GLN A 106 13.10 -13.09 8.12
CA GLN A 106 12.01 -13.67 7.33
C GLN A 106 11.64 -12.72 6.21
N ILE A 107 11.69 -13.20 4.97
CA ILE A 107 11.27 -12.46 3.78
C ILE A 107 10.07 -13.16 3.17
N PHE A 108 9.06 -12.37 2.85
CA PHE A 108 7.85 -12.83 2.16
C PHE A 108 7.94 -12.41 0.69
N PHE A 109 7.87 -13.38 -0.20
CA PHE A 109 7.83 -13.20 -1.65
C PHE A 109 6.42 -13.52 -2.16
N ARG A 110 6.03 -12.87 -3.25
CA ARG A 110 4.79 -13.14 -3.98
C ARG A 110 5.06 -13.12 -5.48
#